data_AF-A0A0C2FV48-F1
#
_entry.id   AF-A0A0C2FV48-F1
#
_cell.length_a   1.000
_cell.length_b   1.000
_cell.length_c   1.000
_cell.angle_alpha   90.00
_cell.angle_beta   90.00
_cell.angle_gamma   90.00
#
_symmetry.space_group_name_H-M   'P 1'
#
loop_
_entity.id
_entity.type
_entity.pdbx_description
1 polymer ?
#
loop_
_entity_poly.entity_id
_entity_poly.type
_entity_poly.pdbx_seq_one_letter_code
_entity_poly.pdbx_strand_id
1 'polypeptide(L)'
;SVWTCVAITFDRFIAVFFPIKKRVWATPHTSTYIICGVAFFSVLFKLPAFFEITLNEYGQITPSSLRLDTTYQLVYMTYMYLIFILLIPWTVIIVLNGIVIQKVIFMIL
;
A
#
# COMPACT_ATOMS: atom_id res chain seq x y z
N SER A 1 -2.52 3.04 -5.46
CA SER A 1 -1.22 3.44 -4.87
C SER A 1 -0.44 2.23 -4.32
N VAL A 2 -0.13 1.19 -5.09
CA VAL A 2 0.50 -0.07 -4.61
C VAL A 2 -0.36 -0.90 -3.62
N TRP A 3 -0.77 -0.36 -2.47
CA TRP A 3 -1.65 -1.05 -1.51
C TRP A 3 -3.03 -1.40 -2.08
N THR A 4 -3.54 -0.60 -3.01
CA THR A 4 -4.73 -0.96 -3.80
C THR A 4 -4.49 -2.22 -4.64
N CYS A 5 -3.29 -2.38 -5.22
CA CYS A 5 -2.94 -3.59 -5.97
C CYS A 5 -2.84 -4.80 -5.04
N VAL A 6 -2.27 -4.63 -3.84
CA VAL A 6 -2.28 -5.66 -2.80
C VAL A 6 -3.72 -6.10 -2.49
N ALA A 7 -4.63 -5.15 -2.27
CA ALA A 7 -6.04 -5.44 -2.00
C ALA A 7 -6.71 -6.20 -3.16
N ILE A 8 -6.45 -5.81 -4.41
CA ILE A 8 -6.96 -6.51 -5.61
C ILE A 8 -6.40 -7.93 -5.70
N THR A 9 -5.10 -8.12 -5.46
CA THR A 9 -4.48 -9.45 -5.45
C THR A 9 -5.07 -10.32 -4.36
N PHE A 10 -5.36 -9.75 -3.19
CA PHE A 10 -6.01 -10.46 -2.10
C PHE A 10 -7.46 -10.85 -2.43
N ASP A 11 -8.24 -9.98 -3.10
CA ASP A 11 -9.58 -10.34 -3.61
C ASP A 11 -9.52 -11.53 -4.56
N ARG A 12 -8.56 -11.52 -5.51
CA ARG A 12 -8.33 -12.63 -6.45
C ARG A 12 -7.97 -13.91 -5.71
N PHE A 13 -7.12 -13.82 -4.70
CA PHE A 13 -6.75 -14.98 -3.87
C PHE A 13 -7.98 -15.58 -3.15
N ILE A 14 -8.81 -14.75 -2.50
CA ILE A 14 -10.06 -15.21 -1.86
C ILE A 14 -10.98 -15.86 -2.89
N ALA A 15 -11.06 -15.31 -4.09
CA ALA A 15 -11.94 -15.83 -5.13
C ALA A 15 -11.60 -17.24 -5.60
N VAL A 16 -10.30 -17.54 -5.69
CA VAL A 16 -9.82 -18.84 -6.16
C VAL A 16 -9.85 -19.88 -5.05
N PHE A 17 -9.45 -19.52 -3.83
CA PHE A 17 -9.33 -20.49 -2.72
C PHE A 17 -10.61 -20.65 -1.89
N PHE A 18 -11.43 -19.60 -1.78
CA PHE A 18 -12.63 -19.60 -0.95
C PHE A 18 -13.85 -19.08 -1.73
N PRO A 19 -14.26 -19.74 -2.83
CA PRO A 19 -15.36 -19.26 -3.68
C PRO A 19 -16.68 -19.09 -2.90
N ILE A 20 -16.96 -19.97 -1.93
CA ILE A 20 -18.15 -19.88 -1.08
C ILE A 20 -18.08 -18.66 -0.15
N LYS A 21 -16.92 -18.43 0.49
CA LYS A 21 -16.74 -17.28 1.39
C LYS A 21 -16.67 -15.95 0.63
N LYS A 22 -16.20 -15.95 -0.62
CA LYS A 22 -16.17 -14.74 -1.47
C LYS A 22 -17.53 -14.05 -1.51
N ARG A 23 -18.62 -14.83 -1.63
CA ARG A 23 -19.99 -14.30 -1.68
C ARG A 23 -20.38 -13.49 -0.44
N VAL A 24 -19.77 -13.77 0.71
CA VAL A 24 -20.04 -13.08 1.98
C VAL A 24 -18.97 -12.02 2.29
N TRP A 25 -17.71 -12.31 1.98
CA TRP A 25 -16.56 -11.49 2.39
C TRP A 25 -16.13 -10.43 1.37
N ALA A 26 -16.39 -10.65 0.07
CA ALA A 26 -16.04 -9.74 -1.01
C ALA A 26 -17.30 -9.08 -1.58
N THR A 27 -18.04 -8.41 -0.71
CA THR A 27 -19.20 -7.59 -1.09
C THR A 27 -18.75 -6.18 -1.51
N PRO A 28 -19.56 -5.44 -2.29
CA PRO A 28 -19.23 -4.06 -2.65
C PRO A 28 -18.98 -3.16 -1.43
N HIS A 29 -19.77 -3.34 -0.35
CA HIS A 29 -19.62 -2.56 0.88
C HIS A 29 -18.28 -2.84 1.59
N THR A 30 -17.92 -4.13 1.76
CA THR A 30 -16.64 -4.52 2.39
C THR A 30 -15.45 -4.03 1.59
N SER A 31 -15.52 -4.12 0.25
CA SER A 31 -14.49 -3.60 -0.65
C SER A 31 -14.32 -2.08 -0.49
N THR A 32 -15.42 -1.33 -0.40
CA THR A 32 -15.38 0.11 -0.13
C THR A 32 -14.73 0.42 1.22
N TYR A 33 -15.07 -0.30 2.29
CA TYR A 33 -14.43 -0.10 3.59
C TYR A 33 -12.91 -0.35 3.55
N ILE A 34 -12.47 -1.41 2.86
CA ILE A 34 -11.03 -1.71 2.68
C ILE A 34 -10.35 -0.58 1.90
N ILE A 35 -10.94 -0.13 0.79
CA ILE A 35 -10.37 0.95 -0.03
C ILE A 35 -10.30 2.26 0.76
N CYS A 36 -11.35 2.61 1.51
CA CYS A 36 -11.34 3.76 2.41
C CYS A 36 -10.24 3.65 3.47
N GLY A 37 -10.05 2.46 4.06
CA GLY A 37 -8.97 2.20 5.01
C GLY A 37 -7.57 2.38 4.38
N VAL A 38 -7.37 1.85 3.16
CA VAL A 38 -6.12 2.04 2.41
C VAL A 38 -5.89 3.51 2.06
N ALA A 39 -6.94 4.24 1.66
CA ALA A 39 -6.85 5.66 1.36
C ALA A 39 -6.48 6.46 2.61
N PHE A 40 -7.16 6.21 3.73
CA PHE A 40 -6.88 6.84 5.02
C PHE A 40 -5.43 6.57 5.47
N PHE A 41 -4.97 5.31 5.43
CA PHE A 41 -3.59 4.96 5.74
C PHE A 41 -2.59 5.65 4.81
N SER A 42 -2.90 5.75 3.51
CA SER A 42 -2.04 6.42 2.54
C SER A 42 -1.91 7.92 2.84
N VAL A 43 -3.00 8.58 3.23
CA VAL A 43 -3.00 9.98 3.63
C VAL A 43 -2.19 10.17 4.91
N LEU A 44 -2.42 9.34 5.93
CA LEU A 44 -1.64 9.39 7.18
C LEU A 44 -0.15 9.15 6.95
N PHE A 45 0.22 8.17 6.12
CA PHE A 45 1.61 7.89 5.80
C PHE A 45 2.28 9.08 5.10
N LYS A 46 1.54 9.80 4.25
CA LYS A 46 2.02 11.00 3.54
C LYS A 46 1.93 12.29 4.36
N LEU A 47 1.21 12.30 5.47
CA LEU A 47 0.97 13.48 6.29
C LEU A 47 2.26 14.20 6.72
N PRO A 48 3.34 13.50 7.14
CA PRO A 48 4.61 14.16 7.47
C PRO A 48 5.20 14.99 6.33
N ALA A 49 4.92 14.64 5.07
CA ALA A 49 5.45 15.34 3.90
C ALA A 49 4.92 16.76 3.74
N PHE A 50 3.77 17.10 4.34
CA PHE A 50 3.29 18.47 4.36
C PHE A 50 4.17 19.39 5.23
N PHE A 51 4.83 18.84 6.25
CA PHE A 51 5.71 19.59 7.15
C PHE A 51 7.15 19.69 6.64
N GLU A 52 7.46 19.04 5.53
CA GLU A 52 8.79 19.09 4.91
C GLU A 52 9.04 20.36 4.09
N ILE A 53 7.96 21.06 3.73
CA ILE A 53 8.00 22.22 2.84
C ILE A 53 7.71 23.48 3.65
N THR A 54 8.61 24.46 3.57
CA THR A 54 8.44 25.78 4.15
C THR A 54 8.57 26.87 3.08
N LEU A 55 7.82 27.96 3.21
CA LEU A 55 8.02 29.15 2.39
C LEU A 55 9.08 30.03 3.04
N ASN A 56 10.09 30.41 2.26
CA ASN A 56 11.06 31.41 2.67
C ASN A 56 10.45 32.83 2.58
N GLU A 57 11.14 33.84 3.11
CA GLU A 57 10.70 35.24 3.11
C GLU A 57 10.39 35.79 1.70
N TYR A 58 11.01 35.21 0.66
CA TYR A 58 10.79 35.53 -0.75
C TYR A 58 9.68 34.68 -1.43
N GLY A 59 8.90 33.91 -0.66
CA GLY A 59 7.89 33.00 -1.19
C GLY A 59 8.44 31.76 -1.89
N GLN A 60 9.74 31.46 -1.71
CA GLN A 60 10.38 30.30 -2.32
C GLN A 60 10.17 29.04 -1.47
N ILE A 61 9.91 27.91 -2.15
CA ILE A 61 9.79 26.58 -1.53
C ILE A 61 11.18 26.15 -1.06
N THR A 62 11.34 25.98 0.25
CA THR A 62 12.59 25.56 0.90
C THR A 62 12.36 24.34 1.77
N PRO A 63 13.39 23.48 1.97
CA PRO A 63 13.28 22.35 2.88
C PRO A 63 13.16 22.84 4.33
N SER A 64 12.21 22.27 5.07
CA SER A 64 12.06 22.57 6.49
C SER A 64 13.17 21.94 7.34
N SER A 65 13.28 22.37 8.59
CA SER A 65 14.19 21.75 9.57
C SER A 65 13.97 20.24 9.74
N LEU A 66 12.72 19.78 9.61
CA LEU A 66 12.38 18.34 9.64
C LEU A 66 13.01 17.60 8.47
N ARG A 67 12.99 18.18 7.26
CA ARG A 67 13.56 17.56 6.06
C ARG A 67 15.08 17.54 6.09
N LEU A 68 15.72 18.48 6.78
CA LEU A 68 17.18 18.54 6.94
C LEU A 68 17.71 17.59 8.01
N ASP A 69 16.86 17.08 8.89
CA ASP A 69 17.25 16.11 9.90
C ASP A 69 17.66 14.76 9.27
N THR A 70 18.88 14.32 9.56
CA THR A 70 19.46 13.10 9.00
C THR A 70 18.72 11.84 9.46
N THR A 71 18.21 11.84 10.70
CA THR A 71 17.46 10.70 11.25
C THR A 71 16.13 10.55 10.53
N TYR A 72 15.44 11.66 10.30
CA TYR A 72 14.20 11.71 9.53
C TYR A 72 14.39 11.24 8.09
N GLN A 73 15.43 11.70 7.40
CA GLN A 73 15.74 11.23 6.04
C GLN A 73 16.04 9.73 5.99
N LEU A 74 16.76 9.20 6.97
CA LEU A 74 17.16 7.80 6.96
C LEU A 74 15.99 6.88 7.36
N VAL A 75 15.21 7.25 8.36
CA VAL A 75 14.10 6.42 8.84
C VAL A 75 12.87 6.58 7.97
N TYR A 76 12.36 7.80 7.81
CA TYR A 76 11.07 8.04 7.15
C TYR A 76 11.22 8.04 5.62
N MET A 77 12.14 8.84 5.08
CA MET A 77 12.30 8.95 3.61
C MET A 77 12.88 7.69 2.98
N THR A 78 13.76 6.99 3.69
CA THR A 78 14.46 5.82 3.15
C THR A 78 13.81 4.53 3.62
N TYR A 79 13.97 4.15 4.89
CA TYR A 79 13.53 2.83 5.34
C TYR A 79 12.02 2.62 5.28
N MET A 80 11.21 3.58 5.73
CA MET A 80 9.75 3.43 5.70
C MET A 80 9.22 3.35 4.27
N TYR A 81 9.73 4.16 3.34
CA TYR A 81 9.35 4.03 1.93
C TYR A 81 9.77 2.68 1.33
N LEU A 82 11.03 2.28 1.54
CA LEU A 82 11.52 1.01 1.04
C LEU A 82 10.71 -0.17 1.60
N ILE A 83 10.38 -0.17 2.88
CA ILE A 83 9.67 -1.29 3.51
C ILE A 83 8.18 -1.27 3.13
N PHE A 84 7.49 -0.15 3.33
CA PHE A 84 6.02 -0.08 3.21
C PHE A 84 5.50 0.20 1.81
N ILE A 85 6.30 0.78 0.91
CA ILE A 85 5.88 1.05 -0.47
C ILE A 85 6.48 0.04 -1.44
N LEU A 86 7.67 -0.50 -1.15
CA LEU A 86 8.36 -1.46 -2.01
C LEU A 86 8.33 -2.89 -1.45
N LEU A 87 9.09 -3.22 -0.41
CA LEU A 87 9.32 -4.61 0.01
C LEU A 87 8.03 -5.35 0.39
N ILE A 88 7.27 -4.84 1.36
CA ILE A 88 6.07 -5.54 1.84
C ILE A 88 5.03 -5.72 0.73
N PRO A 89 4.61 -4.65 0.02
CA PRO A 89 3.56 -4.81 -0.99
C PRO A 89 3.98 -5.74 -2.13
N TRP A 90 5.23 -5.64 -2.59
CA TRP A 90 5.71 -6.47 -3.69
C TRP A 90 5.85 -7.93 -3.29
N THR A 91 6.39 -8.23 -2.10
CA THR A 91 6.47 -9.60 -1.60
C THR A 91 5.07 -10.22 -1.47
N VAL A 92 4.11 -9.50 -0.91
CA VAL A 92 2.73 -9.99 -0.77
C VAL A 92 2.10 -10.26 -2.15
N ILE A 93 2.26 -9.34 -3.10
CA ILE A 93 1.72 -9.50 -4.46
C ILE A 93 2.34 -10.73 -5.15
N ILE A 94 3.67 -10.88 -5.10
CA ILE A 94 4.38 -12.00 -5.73
C ILE A 94 3.92 -13.33 -5.14
N VAL A 95 3.90 -13.45 -3.81
CA VAL A 95 3.52 -14.69 -3.12
C VAL A 95 2.07 -15.06 -3.43
N LEU A 96 1.12 -14.12 -3.29
CA LEU A 96 -0.29 -14.40 -3.53
C LEU A 96 -0.58 -14.74 -5.00
N ASN A 97 0.02 -14.00 -5.94
CA ASN A 97 -0.15 -14.30 -7.36
C ASN A 97 0.47 -15.67 -7.71
N GLY A 98 1.63 -16.02 -7.15
CA GLY A 98 2.25 -17.33 -7.35
C GLY A 98 1.34 -18.48 -6.88
N ILE A 99 0.73 -18.33 -5.70
CA ILE A 99 -0.21 -19.30 -5.13
C ILE A 99 -1.47 -19.43 -6.01
N VAL A 100 -2.02 -18.31 -6.47
CA VAL A 100 -3.19 -18.29 -7.37
C VAL A 100 -2.91 -19.01 -8.68
N ILE A 101 -1.78 -18.71 -9.33
CA ILE A 101 -1.40 -19.31 -10.61
C ILE A 101 -1.25 -20.83 -10.47
N GLN A 102 -0.55 -21.31 -9.43
CA GLN A 102 -0.39 -22.74 -9.18
C GLN A 102 -1.74 -23.46 -9.04
N LYS A 103 -2.68 -22.86 -8.28
CA LYS A 103 -3.99 -23.46 -8.07
C LYS A 103 -4.84 -23.49 -9.33
N VAL A 104 -4.81 -22.42 -10.13
CA VAL A 104 -5.56 -22.34 -11.39
C VAL A 104 -5.02 -23.35 -12.41
N ILE A 105 -3.70 -23.48 -12.55
CA ILE A 105 -3.08 -24.46 -13.47
C ILE A 105 -3.45 -25.89 -13.07
N PHE A 106 -3.35 -26.23 -11.78
CA PHE A 106 -3.72 -27.56 -11.27
C PHE A 106 -5.20 -27.90 -11.48
N MET A 107 -6.09 -26.91 -11.56
CA MET A 107 -7.52 -27.14 -11.79
C MET A 107 -7.86 -27.38 -13.28
N ILE A 108 -7.00 -26.91 -14.20
CA ILE A 108 -7.21 -27.04 -15.65
C ILE A 108 -6.67 -28.37 -16.18
N LEU A 109 -5.64 -28.93 -15.54
CA LEU A 109 -4.99 -30.19 -15.90
C LEU A 109 -5.69 -31.38 -15.25
#